data_AF-A0A0E3LI86-F1
#
_entry.id   AF-A0A0E3LI86-F1
#
_cell.length_a   1.000
_cell.length_b   1.000
_cell.length_c   1.000
_cell.angle_alpha   90.00
_cell.angle_beta   90.00
_cell.angle_gamma   90.00
#
_symmetry.space_group_name_H-M   'P 1'
#
loop_
_entity.id
_entity.type
_entity.pdbx_description
1 polymer ?
#
loop_
_entity_poly.entity_id
_entity_poly.type
_entity_poly.pdbx_seq_one_letter_code
_entity_poly.pdbx_strand_id
1 'polypeptide(L)'
;MVENEQLYNEIREAVNAIPMKIGFEDIDGISEYVTKSVLVGYAIVQYTVTEKGLDNREITKKFVKSNPVYQDGSGSDIYGVDTHIKDEETVIGVVPATCPTYGIFGLMPLDDLSLEQVASLSFSHFGKDKFLGFEYEGVEHPNWISMLREKWIEIVYEHETERELWG
;
A
#
# COMPACT_ATOMS: atom_id res chain seq x y z
N MET A 1 -14.64 4.49 -26.05
CA MET A 1 -14.41 5.80 -25.43
C MET A 1 -13.21 6.39 -26.10
N VAL A 2 -13.27 7.64 -26.54
CA VAL A 2 -12.08 8.37 -27.01
C VAL A 2 -11.36 8.81 -25.74
N GLU A 3 -10.10 8.42 -25.56
CA GLU A 3 -9.29 8.93 -24.44
C GLU A 3 -9.22 10.45 -24.54
N ASN A 4 -9.57 11.15 -23.46
CA ASN A 4 -9.43 12.60 -23.39
C ASN A 4 -7.95 12.90 -23.14
N GLU A 5 -7.15 12.86 -24.22
CA GLU A 5 -5.69 13.09 -24.18
C GLU A 5 -5.34 14.41 -23.49
N GLN A 6 -6.19 15.43 -23.60
CA GLN A 6 -5.98 16.71 -22.92
C GLN A 6 -6.08 16.56 -21.40
N LEU A 7 -7.16 15.97 -20.91
CA LEU A 7 -7.37 15.71 -19.47
C LEU A 7 -6.25 14.84 -18.88
N TYR A 8 -5.86 13.77 -19.58
CA TYR A 8 -4.77 12.91 -19.15
C TYR A 8 -3.44 13.68 -19.00
N ASN A 9 -3.13 14.57 -19.96
CA ASN A 9 -1.93 15.39 -19.90
C ASN A 9 -1.97 16.40 -18.75
N GLU A 10 -3.11 17.05 -18.50
CA GLU A 10 -3.29 17.98 -17.38
C GLU A 10 -3.08 17.28 -16.02
N ILE A 11 -3.67 16.10 -15.84
CA ILE A 11 -3.48 15.27 -14.64
C ILE A 11 -2.01 14.86 -14.51
N ARG A 12 -1.40 14.38 -15.60
CA ARG A 12 0.00 13.98 -15.59
C ARG A 12 0.92 15.13 -15.19
N GLU A 13 0.70 16.34 -15.70
CA GLU A 13 1.49 17.51 -15.32
C GLU A 13 1.31 17.86 -13.84
N ALA A 14 0.06 17.89 -13.36
CA ALA A 14 -0.25 18.18 -11.95
C ALA A 14 0.39 17.16 -11.01
N VAL A 15 0.25 15.86 -11.29
CA VAL A 15 0.86 14.80 -10.48
C VAL A 15 2.38 14.91 -10.51
N ASN A 16 3.01 15.16 -11.67
CA ASN A 16 4.47 15.26 -11.78
C ASN A 16 5.06 16.49 -11.06
N ALA A 17 4.30 17.57 -10.91
CA ALA A 17 4.72 18.75 -10.17
C ALA A 17 4.85 18.52 -8.65
N ILE A 18 4.23 17.46 -8.11
CA ILE A 18 4.27 17.14 -6.68
C ILE A 18 5.69 16.72 -6.28
N PRO A 19 6.31 17.32 -5.25
CA PRO A 19 7.66 16.97 -4.81
C PRO A 19 7.64 15.70 -3.93
N MET A 20 7.31 14.57 -4.54
CA MET A 20 7.30 13.26 -3.86
C MET A 20 8.71 12.87 -3.41
N LYS A 21 8.77 12.23 -2.24
CA LYS A 21 9.99 11.77 -1.59
C LYS A 21 9.76 10.37 -1.01
N ILE A 22 10.88 9.69 -0.80
CA ILE A 22 10.93 8.38 -0.15
C ILE A 22 11.58 8.60 1.22
N GLY A 23 10.96 8.06 2.27
CA GLY A 23 11.59 7.98 3.60
C GLY A 23 11.27 6.69 4.32
N PHE A 24 11.63 6.64 5.60
CA PHE A 24 11.40 5.49 6.46
C PHE A 24 10.20 5.75 7.36
N GLU A 25 9.42 4.71 7.63
CA GLU A 25 8.29 4.78 8.55
C GLU A 25 8.77 5.19 9.94
N ASP A 26 8.19 6.27 10.49
CA ASP A 26 8.26 6.67 11.90
C ASP A 26 9.64 6.79 12.58
N ILE A 27 10.74 6.92 11.82
CA ILE A 27 12.02 7.30 12.42
C ILE A 27 12.02 8.79 12.84
N ASP A 28 11.21 9.64 12.19
CA ASP A 28 11.17 11.10 12.42
C ASP A 28 9.75 11.72 12.37
N GLY A 29 8.67 10.92 12.31
CA GLY A 29 7.29 11.42 12.28
C GLY A 29 6.89 12.20 11.02
N ILE A 30 7.64 12.04 9.93
CA ILE A 30 7.34 12.62 8.61
C ILE A 30 6.62 11.56 7.77
N SER A 31 5.36 11.81 7.42
CA SER A 31 4.65 11.00 6.43
C SER A 31 5.17 11.36 5.04
N GLU A 32 6.03 10.48 4.51
CA GLU A 32 6.54 10.58 3.15
C GLU A 32 5.56 9.91 2.17
N TYR A 33 5.57 10.31 0.90
CA TYR A 33 4.66 9.74 -0.11
C TYR A 33 4.98 8.27 -0.41
N VAL A 34 6.25 7.90 -0.26
CA VAL A 34 6.71 6.51 -0.31
C VAL A 34 7.44 6.21 0.98
N THR A 35 7.00 5.16 1.66
CA THR A 35 7.51 4.77 2.97
C THR A 35 8.21 3.43 2.88
N LYS A 36 9.38 3.32 3.53
CA LYS A 36 10.12 2.07 3.70
C LYS A 36 9.97 1.56 5.13
N SER A 37 9.55 0.31 5.27
CA SER A 37 9.45 -0.37 6.56
C SER A 37 10.40 -1.57 6.58
N VAL A 38 11.21 -1.69 7.63
CA VAL A 38 12.20 -2.78 7.73
C VAL A 38 11.47 -4.10 7.89
N LEU A 39 11.67 -5.03 6.97
CA LEU A 39 11.10 -6.38 7.06
C LEU A 39 11.99 -7.24 7.96
N VAL A 40 11.44 -7.70 9.09
CA VAL A 40 12.17 -8.58 10.02
C VAL A 40 11.95 -10.06 9.72
N GLY A 41 10.86 -10.40 9.02
CA GLY A 41 10.57 -11.76 8.60
C GLY A 41 9.13 -11.97 8.18
N TYR A 42 8.68 -13.22 8.29
CA TYR A 42 7.33 -13.64 7.93
C TYR A 42 6.73 -14.52 9.03
N ALA A 43 5.52 -14.20 9.45
CA ALA A 43 4.71 -15.07 10.30
C ALA A 43 3.94 -16.05 9.43
N ILE A 44 4.10 -17.34 9.68
CA ILE A 44 3.28 -18.37 9.07
C ILE A 44 2.02 -18.49 9.93
N VAL A 45 0.87 -18.12 9.36
CA VAL A 45 -0.41 -18.10 10.06
C VAL A 45 -1.35 -19.11 9.46
N GLN A 46 -2.06 -19.81 10.34
CA GLN A 46 -3.14 -20.72 10.00
C GLN A 46 -4.48 -20.06 10.31
N TYR A 47 -5.44 -20.17 9.39
CA TYR A 47 -6.81 -19.76 9.62
C TYR A 47 -7.79 -20.83 9.15
N THR A 48 -8.99 -20.80 9.72
CA THR A 48 -10.04 -21.78 9.43
C THR A 48 -11.22 -21.06 8.81
N VAL A 49 -11.72 -21.59 7.68
CA VAL A 49 -12.94 -21.11 7.03
C VAL A 49 -13.99 -22.20 7.10
N THR A 50 -15.16 -21.85 7.59
CA THR A 50 -16.34 -22.72 7.58
C THR A 50 -17.27 -22.25 6.48
N GLU A 51 -17.47 -23.09 5.46
CA GLU A 51 -18.36 -22.82 4.34
C GLU A 51 -19.60 -23.71 4.43
N LYS A 52 -20.77 -23.17 4.09
CA LYS A 52 -21.99 -23.97 3.91
C LYS A 52 -22.09 -24.41 2.45
N GLY A 53 -22.08 -25.72 2.23
CA GLY A 53 -22.34 -26.33 0.94
C GLY A 53 -23.80 -26.15 0.50
N LEU A 54 -24.06 -26.34 -0.79
CA LEU A 54 -25.41 -26.31 -1.38
C LEU A 54 -26.35 -27.38 -0.78
N ASP A 55 -25.79 -28.41 -0.15
CA ASP A 55 -26.48 -29.49 0.56
C ASP A 55 -26.70 -29.18 2.06
N ASN A 56 -26.52 -27.93 2.49
CA ASN A 56 -26.56 -27.48 3.88
C ASN A 56 -25.54 -28.15 4.81
N ARG A 57 -24.52 -28.82 4.27
CA ARG A 57 -23.42 -29.33 5.08
C ARG A 57 -22.39 -28.24 5.34
N GLU A 58 -21.93 -28.15 6.58
CA GLU A 58 -20.81 -27.27 6.93
C GLU A 58 -19.49 -28.00 6.68
N ILE A 59 -18.65 -27.40 5.84
CA ILE A 59 -17.31 -27.89 5.54
C ILE A 59 -16.32 -26.92 6.17
N THR A 60 -15.48 -27.44 7.06
CA THR A 60 -14.41 -26.67 7.69
C THR A 60 -13.09 -26.93 6.96
N LYS A 61 -12.47 -25.88 6.44
CA LYS A 61 -11.18 -25.93 5.74
C LYS A 61 -10.14 -25.15 6.53
N LYS A 62 -8.91 -25.68 6.58
CA LYS A 62 -7.76 -24.99 7.16
C LYS A 62 -6.86 -24.50 6.03
N PHE A 63 -6.41 -23.27 6.17
CA PHE A 63 -5.52 -22.60 5.23
C PHE A 63 -4.30 -22.08 5.97
N VAL A 64 -3.20 -21.97 5.25
CA VAL A 64 -1.93 -21.44 5.76
C VAL A 64 -1.46 -20.36 4.79
N LYS A 65 -1.02 -19.23 5.32
CA LYS A 65 -0.38 -18.14 4.57
C LYS A 65 0.81 -17.58 5.35
N SER A 66 1.66 -16.85 4.65
CA SER A 66 2.74 -16.07 5.25
C SER A 66 2.37 -14.59 5.26
N ASN A 67 2.33 -13.96 6.43
CA ASN A 67 2.19 -12.52 6.56
C ASN A 67 3.57 -11.90 6.76
N PRO A 68 3.93 -10.80 6.04
CA PRO A 68 5.16 -10.08 6.31
C PRO A 68 5.08 -9.44 7.70
N VAL A 69 6.25 -9.33 8.32
CA VAL A 69 6.40 -8.81 9.67
C VAL A 69 7.41 -7.67 9.62
N TYR A 70 6.97 -6.47 10.00
CA TYR A 70 7.76 -5.26 9.89
C TYR A 70 8.19 -4.76 11.27
N GLN A 71 9.35 -4.12 11.32
CA GLN A 71 9.78 -3.39 12.51
C GLN A 71 8.90 -2.15 12.68
N ASP A 72 8.26 -2.03 13.83
CA ASP A 72 7.48 -0.86 14.21
C ASP A 72 8.44 0.24 14.72
N GLY A 73 8.29 1.45 14.18
CA GLY A 73 9.04 2.64 14.55
C GLY A 73 8.39 3.49 15.64
N SER A 74 7.18 3.12 16.11
CA SER A 74 6.40 3.97 17.01
C SER A 74 7.11 4.20 18.36
N GLY A 75 7.37 5.48 18.64
CA GLY A 75 8.22 5.97 19.72
C GLY A 75 7.76 5.65 21.14
N SER A 76 8.11 4.46 21.62
CA SER A 76 8.35 4.19 23.04
C SER A 76 9.34 3.03 23.10
N ASP A 77 10.43 3.17 23.85
CA ASP A 77 11.56 2.25 24.16
C ASP A 77 11.44 0.71 23.97
N ILE A 78 10.86 0.23 22.87
CA ILE A 78 10.65 -1.17 22.56
C ILE A 78 10.67 -1.31 21.04
N TYR A 79 11.55 -2.20 20.56
CA TYR A 79 11.53 -2.73 19.20
C TYR A 79 10.18 -3.44 18.98
N GLY A 80 9.16 -2.68 18.63
CA GLY A 80 7.84 -3.17 18.28
C GLY A 80 7.90 -3.89 16.93
N VAL A 81 6.94 -4.79 16.71
CA VAL A 81 6.85 -5.54 15.48
C VAL A 81 5.38 -5.61 15.07
N ASP A 82 5.03 -5.04 13.92
CA ASP A 82 3.69 -5.20 13.35
C ASP A 82 3.65 -6.49 12.51
N THR A 83 2.68 -7.35 12.85
CA THR A 83 2.51 -8.67 12.26
C THR A 83 1.24 -8.76 11.40
N HIS A 84 0.37 -7.73 11.43
CA HIS A 84 -0.95 -7.70 10.77
C HIS A 84 -1.74 -9.03 10.87
N ILE A 85 -1.72 -9.65 12.05
CA ILE A 85 -2.40 -10.93 12.32
C ILE A 85 -3.81 -10.63 12.83
N LYS A 86 -4.80 -11.30 12.24
CA LYS A 86 -6.20 -11.15 12.66
C LYS A 86 -6.54 -12.07 13.84
N ASP A 87 -7.61 -11.75 14.57
CA ASP A 87 -8.03 -12.52 15.76
C ASP A 87 -8.36 -13.99 15.44
N GLU A 88 -8.84 -14.27 14.23
CA GLU A 88 -9.12 -15.63 13.74
C GLU A 88 -7.90 -16.40 13.23
N GLU A 89 -6.73 -15.76 13.19
CA GLU A 89 -5.47 -16.33 12.71
C GLU A 89 -4.60 -16.83 13.88
N THR A 90 -3.97 -17.99 13.71
CA THR A 90 -3.03 -18.54 14.68
C THR A 90 -1.63 -18.61 14.06
N VAL A 91 -0.64 -17.99 14.71
CA VAL A 91 0.77 -18.16 14.32
C VAL A 91 1.21 -19.59 14.57
N ILE A 92 1.68 -20.26 13.53
CA ILE A 92 2.22 -21.62 13.60
C ILE A 92 3.73 -21.68 13.31
N GLY A 93 4.34 -20.56 12.92
CA GLY A 93 5.78 -20.45 12.74
C GLY A 93 6.22 -19.03 12.38
N VAL A 94 7.53 -18.78 12.47
CA VAL A 94 8.16 -17.52 12.05
C VAL A 94 9.40 -17.85 11.23
N VAL A 95 9.56 -17.17 10.10
CA VAL A 95 10.72 -17.27 9.22
C VAL A 95 11.42 -15.91 9.21
N PRO A 96 12.67 -15.79 9.70
CA PRO A 96 13.38 -14.51 9.68
C PRO A 96 13.73 -14.10 8.25
N ALA A 97 13.81 -12.80 8.00
CA ALA A 97 14.38 -12.28 6.75
C ALA A 97 15.87 -12.66 6.69
N THR A 98 16.31 -13.19 5.55
CA THR A 98 17.69 -13.69 5.38
C THR A 98 18.70 -12.60 4.98
N CYS A 99 18.20 -11.44 4.57
CA CYS A 99 18.99 -10.26 4.20
C CYS A 99 18.20 -8.97 4.52
N PRO A 100 18.88 -7.81 4.63
CA PRO A 100 18.21 -6.52 4.79
C PRO A 100 17.20 -6.30 3.67
N THR A 101 15.92 -6.30 4.04
CA THR A 101 14.77 -6.21 3.15
C THR A 101 13.83 -5.14 3.67
N TYR A 102 13.24 -4.37 2.76
CA TYR A 102 12.28 -3.32 3.11
C TYR A 102 10.96 -3.57 2.37
N GLY A 103 9.85 -3.47 3.09
CA GLY A 103 8.54 -3.28 2.47
C GLY A 103 8.43 -1.84 2.02
N ILE A 104 8.04 -1.63 0.76
CA ILE A 104 7.80 -0.32 0.18
C ILE A 104 6.31 -0.10 0.10
N PHE A 105 5.86 1.02 0.64
CA PHE A 105 4.48 1.44 0.61
C PHE A 105 4.37 2.83 0.00
N GLY A 106 3.24 3.10 -0.64
CA GLY A 106 2.94 4.40 -1.23
C GLY A 106 1.62 4.93 -0.71
N LEU A 107 1.61 6.21 -0.36
CA LEU A 107 0.43 6.93 0.05
C LEU A 107 -0.51 7.08 -1.15
N MET A 108 -1.71 6.52 -1.04
CA MET A 108 -2.66 6.48 -2.14
C MET A 108 -3.72 7.56 -2.02
N PRO A 109 -4.12 8.20 -3.13
CA PRO A 109 -5.24 9.12 -3.14
C PRO A 109 -6.52 8.37 -2.75
N LEU A 110 -7.43 9.07 -2.07
CA LEU A 110 -8.78 8.58 -1.82
C LEU A 110 -9.63 8.61 -3.10
N ASP A 111 -10.72 7.84 -3.08
CA ASP A 111 -11.64 7.67 -4.21
C ASP A 111 -12.37 8.97 -4.62
N ASP A 112 -12.25 10.04 -3.84
CA ASP A 112 -12.86 11.35 -4.09
C ASP A 112 -11.88 12.40 -4.66
N LEU A 113 -10.60 12.05 -4.87
CA LEU A 113 -9.58 13.02 -5.26
C LEU A 113 -9.80 13.57 -6.68
N SER A 114 -9.98 14.88 -6.78
CA SER A 114 -10.08 15.64 -8.04
C SER A 114 -8.74 16.21 -8.51
N LEU A 115 -8.66 16.60 -9.78
CA LEU A 115 -7.51 17.32 -10.33
C LEU A 115 -7.20 18.61 -9.53
N GLU A 116 -8.22 19.37 -9.14
CA GLU A 116 -8.05 20.57 -8.32
C GLU A 116 -7.44 20.25 -6.95
N GLN A 117 -7.84 19.13 -6.35
CA GLN A 117 -7.32 18.69 -5.06
C GLN A 117 -5.89 18.17 -5.16
N VAL A 118 -5.54 17.45 -6.24
CA VAL A 118 -4.15 17.06 -6.56
C VAL A 118 -3.26 18.30 -6.59
N ALA A 119 -3.70 19.36 -7.30
CA ALA A 119 -2.96 20.61 -7.40
C ALA A 119 -2.82 21.36 -6.06
N SER A 120 -3.78 21.18 -5.14
CA SER A 120 -3.78 21.82 -3.82
C SER A 120 -2.86 21.18 -2.78
N LEU A 121 -2.31 19.99 -3.04
CA LEU A 121 -1.43 19.23 -2.15
C LEU A 121 -2.01 18.94 -0.74
N SER A 122 -3.34 18.92 -0.59
CA SER A 122 -3.94 18.63 0.72
C SER A 122 -3.86 17.15 1.07
N PHE A 123 -3.07 16.81 2.10
CA PHE A 123 -2.92 15.44 2.62
C PHE A 123 -4.20 14.84 3.20
N SER A 124 -5.25 15.65 3.42
CA SER A 124 -6.56 15.17 3.92
C SER A 124 -7.30 14.24 2.95
N HIS A 125 -6.88 14.20 1.68
CA HIS A 125 -7.49 13.38 0.62
C HIS A 125 -6.66 12.14 0.28
N PHE A 126 -5.78 11.72 1.19
CA PHE A 126 -4.97 10.53 1.02
C PHE A 126 -5.37 9.47 2.04
N GLY A 127 -5.47 8.24 1.55
CA GLY A 127 -5.88 7.08 2.32
C GLY A 127 -4.70 6.40 3.01
N LYS A 128 -4.86 5.10 3.29
CA LYS A 128 -3.79 4.29 3.85
C LYS A 128 -2.72 3.98 2.79
N ASP A 129 -1.50 3.84 3.27
CA ASP A 129 -0.37 3.32 2.52
C ASP A 129 -0.71 1.96 1.86
N LYS A 130 -0.46 1.85 0.56
CA LYS A 130 -0.58 0.59 -0.19
C LYS A 130 0.79 0.02 -0.47
N PHE A 131 0.91 -1.29 -0.28
CA PHE A 131 2.12 -2.03 -0.61
C PHE A 131 2.45 -1.93 -2.11
N LEU A 132 3.66 -1.45 -2.41
CA LEU A 132 4.19 -1.31 -3.77
C LEU A 132 5.12 -2.48 -4.14
N GLY A 133 5.88 -2.99 -3.18
CA GLY A 133 6.81 -4.09 -3.42
C GLY A 133 7.87 -4.20 -2.33
N PHE A 134 8.90 -5.01 -2.61
CA PHE A 134 10.04 -5.18 -1.73
C PHE A 134 11.30 -4.56 -2.35
N GLU A 135 12.15 -4.01 -1.50
CA GLU A 135 13.53 -3.68 -1.81
C GLU A 135 14.49 -4.59 -1.03
N TYR A 136 15.59 -4.94 -1.68
CA TYR A 136 16.61 -5.86 -1.18
C TYR A 136 17.97 -5.23 -1.39
N GLU A 137 18.81 -5.26 -0.37
CA GLU A 137 20.16 -4.73 -0.48
C GLU A 137 20.93 -5.36 -1.66
N GLY A 138 21.57 -4.52 -2.46
CA GLY A 138 22.41 -4.95 -3.59
C GLY A 138 21.66 -5.33 -4.87
N VAL A 139 20.35 -5.08 -4.94
CA VAL A 139 19.53 -5.34 -6.14
C VAL A 139 19.06 -4.02 -6.74
N GLU A 140 18.96 -3.95 -8.07
CA GLU A 140 18.34 -2.81 -8.74
C GLU A 140 16.83 -2.79 -8.47
N HIS A 141 16.28 -1.61 -8.19
CA HIS A 141 14.88 -1.45 -7.82
C HIS A 141 14.13 -0.58 -8.83
N PRO A 142 12.82 -0.83 -9.01
CA PRO A 142 11.97 0.09 -9.74
C PRO A 142 12.03 1.51 -9.16
N ASN A 143 11.77 2.51 -10.00
CA ASN A 143 11.55 3.86 -9.50
C ASN A 143 10.17 3.95 -8.84
N TRP A 144 10.12 3.73 -7.53
CA TRP A 144 8.87 3.71 -6.76
C TRP A 144 8.08 5.02 -6.85
N ILE A 145 8.76 6.16 -6.95
CA ILE A 145 8.09 7.44 -7.16
C ILE A 145 7.39 7.45 -8.52
N SER A 146 8.07 7.04 -9.59
CA SER A 146 7.44 6.95 -10.91
C SER A 146 6.24 6.01 -10.91
N MET A 147 6.38 4.83 -10.30
CA MET A 147 5.27 3.87 -10.18
C MET A 147 4.09 4.43 -9.38
N LEU A 148 4.36 5.16 -8.29
CA LEU A 148 3.30 5.79 -7.50
C LEU A 148 2.58 6.88 -8.30
N ARG A 149 3.34 7.72 -9.02
CA ARG A 149 2.78 8.76 -9.90
C ARG A 149 1.90 8.17 -10.98
N GLU A 150 2.34 7.11 -11.65
CA GLU A 150 1.55 6.41 -12.67
C GLU A 150 0.20 5.96 -12.09
N LYS A 151 0.22 5.32 -10.91
CA LYS A 151 -1.02 4.92 -10.23
C LYS A 151 -1.92 6.09 -9.86
N TRP A 152 -1.37 7.20 -9.41
CA TRP A 152 -2.15 8.39 -9.11
C TRP A 152 -2.80 8.97 -10.37
N ILE A 153 -2.07 9.02 -11.48
CA ILE A 153 -2.59 9.49 -12.76
C ILE A 153 -3.75 8.61 -13.21
N GLU A 154 -3.60 7.28 -13.16
CA GLU A 154 -4.66 6.32 -13.51
C GLU A 154 -5.92 6.57 -12.68
N ILE A 155 -5.79 6.61 -11.35
CA ILE A 155 -6.92 6.78 -10.43
C ILE A 155 -7.64 8.11 -10.67
N VAL A 156 -6.90 9.22 -10.75
CA VAL A 156 -7.50 10.56 -10.94
C VAL A 156 -8.17 10.64 -12.32
N TYR A 157 -7.55 10.07 -13.35
CA TYR A 157 -8.13 10.07 -14.70
C TYR A 157 -9.42 9.27 -14.78
N GLU A 158 -9.47 8.08 -14.15
CA GLU A 158 -10.70 7.29 -14.06
C GLU A 158 -11.82 8.09 -13.37
N HIS A 159 -11.52 8.73 -12.24
CA HIS A 159 -12.53 9.51 -11.50
C HIS A 159 -13.01 10.75 -12.25
N GLU A 160 -12.12 11.52 -12.88
CA GLU A 160 -12.53 12.69 -13.66
C GLU A 160 -13.38 12.28 -14.87
N THR A 161 -13.03 11.16 -15.51
CA THR A 161 -13.84 10.60 -16.61
C THR A 161 -15.23 10.16 -16.13
N GLU A 162 -15.33 9.53 -14.95
CA GLU A 162 -16.62 9.17 -14.37
C GLU A 162 -17.47 10.40 -14.02
N ARG A 163 -16.87 11.46 -13.49
CA ARG A 163 -17.58 12.72 -13.19
C ARG A 163 -18.15 13.38 -14.44
N GLU A 164 -17.39 13.43 -15.53
CA GLU A 164 -17.88 13.93 -16.82
C GLU A 164 -19.08 13.13 -17.35
N LEU A 165 -19.12 11.82 -17.08
CA LEU A 165 -20.21 10.93 -17.51
C LEU A 165 -21.47 11.05 -16.67
N TRP A 166 -21.34 11.34 -15.37
CA TRP A 166 -22.45 11.32 -14.42
C TRP A 166 -22.96 12.69 -13.96
N GLY A 167 -22.22 13.78 -14.21
CA GLY A 167 -22.67 15.17 -14.05
C GLY A 167 -23.02 15.58 -12.62
#